data_AF-A0A9K3DMB2-F1
#
_entry.id   AF-A0A9K3DMB2-F1
#
_cell.length_a   1.000
_cell.length_b   1.000
_cell.length_c   1.000
_cell.angle_alpha   90.00
_cell.angle_beta   90.00
_cell.angle_gamma   90.00
#
_symmetry.space_group_name_H-M   'P 1'
#
loop_
_entity.id
_entity.type
_entity.pdbx_description
1 polymer ?
#
loop_
_entity_poly.entity_id
_entity_poly.type
_entity_poly.pdbx_seq_one_letter_code
_entity_poly.pdbx_strand_id
1 'polypeptide(L)'
;MFDALARLSSQISEAYEHASEFGDLHLGDLHLLEITGEDEENKDGNVNQWVALAVLQTYNPRRKVPRSSISIPELEQCLSKASFSAAQKSDISNSVKVIH
;
A
#
# COMPACT_ATOMS: atom_id res chain seq x y z
N MET A 1 -10.38 11.67 -1.37
CA MET A 1 -9.47 10.80 -0.55
C MET A 1 -8.33 10.29 -1.40
N PHE A 2 -8.63 9.77 -2.59
CA PHE A 2 -7.61 9.47 -3.59
C PHE A 2 -6.83 10.70 -4.07
N ASP A 3 -7.36 11.92 -3.93
CA ASP A 3 -6.71 13.15 -4.38
C ASP A 3 -5.35 13.40 -3.71
N ALA A 4 -5.14 12.93 -2.47
CA ALA A 4 -3.86 13.05 -1.78
C ALA A 4 -2.85 11.99 -2.24
N LEU A 5 -3.32 10.79 -2.57
CA LEU A 5 -2.47 9.69 -3.10
C LEU A 5 -2.11 9.94 -4.57
N ALA A 6 -3.03 10.47 -5.37
CA ALA A 6 -2.80 10.89 -6.75
C ALA A 6 -1.76 12.01 -6.85
N ARG A 7 -1.62 12.85 -5.81
CA ARG A 7 -0.54 13.84 -5.72
C ARG A 7 0.81 13.23 -5.39
N LEU A 8 0.85 12.07 -4.73
CA LEU A 8 2.09 11.37 -4.40
C LEU A 8 2.62 10.60 -5.61
N SER A 9 1.72 9.90 -6.32
CA SER A 9 2.02 9.30 -7.62
C SER A 9 0.74 8.92 -8.34
N SER A 10 0.72 9.15 -9.65
CA SER A 10 -0.36 8.69 -10.54
C SER A 10 -0.47 7.16 -10.54
N GLN A 11 0.66 6.46 -10.39
CA GLN A 11 0.75 4.99 -10.35
C GLN A 11 -0.10 4.36 -9.25
N ILE A 12 -0.24 5.04 -8.10
CA ILE A 12 -1.04 4.53 -6.97
C ILE A 12 -2.53 4.48 -7.36
N SER A 13 -3.01 5.51 -8.05
CA SER A 13 -4.41 5.59 -8.45
C SER A 13 -4.72 4.59 -9.55
N GLU A 14 -3.86 4.51 -10.57
CA GLU A 14 -4.01 3.54 -11.67
C GLU A 14 -4.02 2.09 -11.17
N ALA A 15 -3.09 1.72 -10.29
CA ALA A 15 -3.01 0.36 -9.77
C ALA A 15 -4.22 0.02 -8.87
N TYR A 16 -4.75 0.98 -8.13
CA TYR A 16 -5.99 0.79 -7.37
C TYR A 16 -7.19 0.57 -8.28
N GLU A 17 -7.34 1.41 -9.31
CA GLU A 17 -8.42 1.29 -10.28
C GLU A 17 -8.36 -0.05 -11.00
N HIS A 18 -7.16 -0.46 -11.44
CA HIS A 18 -6.95 -1.76 -12.07
C HIS A 18 -7.30 -2.92 -11.11
N ALA A 19 -6.83 -2.89 -9.85
CA ALA A 19 -7.22 -3.91 -8.87
C ALA A 19 -8.74 -3.94 -8.65
N SER A 20 -9.40 -2.79 -8.65
CA SER A 20 -10.86 -2.69 -8.53
C SER A 20 -11.59 -3.26 -9.74
N GLU A 21 -11.12 -2.97 -10.95
CA GLU A 21 -11.72 -3.45 -12.22
C GLU A 21 -11.68 -4.97 -12.33
N PHE A 22 -10.59 -5.57 -11.86
CA PHE A 22 -10.40 -7.02 -11.86
C PHE A 22 -11.01 -7.71 -10.62
N GLY A 23 -11.60 -6.95 -9.70
CA GLY A 23 -12.19 -7.47 -8.47
C GLY A 23 -11.16 -8.05 -7.50
N ASP A 24 -9.91 -7.59 -7.58
CA ASP A 24 -8.77 -8.06 -6.79
C ASP A 24 -8.64 -7.33 -5.44
N LEU A 25 -9.63 -6.53 -5.06
CA LEU A 25 -9.66 -5.79 -3.80
C LEU A 25 -10.51 -6.52 -2.76
N HIS A 26 -9.90 -7.44 -2.00
CA HIS A 26 -10.59 -8.17 -0.94
C HIS A 26 -10.24 -7.62 0.44
N LEU A 27 -11.17 -7.74 1.38
CA LEU A 27 -10.95 -7.33 2.76
C LEU A 27 -9.80 -8.14 3.38
N GLY A 28 -8.78 -7.45 3.92
CA GLY A 28 -7.56 -8.04 4.47
C GLY A 28 -6.38 -8.09 3.51
N ASP A 29 -6.56 -7.64 2.27
CA ASP A 29 -5.47 -7.55 1.29
C ASP A 29 -4.51 -6.41 1.60
N LEU A 30 -3.24 -6.62 1.24
CA LEU A 30 -2.17 -5.64 1.32
C LEU A 30 -1.44 -5.61 -0.03
N HIS A 31 -1.64 -4.54 -0.79
CA HIS A 31 -0.97 -4.34 -2.08
C HIS A 31 0.27 -3.48 -1.86
N LEU A 32 1.43 -3.98 -2.26
CA LEU A 32 2.70 -3.25 -2.21
C LEU A 32 3.01 -2.69 -3.58
N LEU A 33 3.08 -1.37 -3.68
CA LEU A 33 3.37 -0.66 -4.92
C LEU A 33 4.73 0.01 -4.79
N GLU A 34 5.59 -0.21 -5.77
CA GLU A 34 6.82 0.56 -5.92
C GLU A 34 6.49 1.86 -6.63
N ILE A 35 6.85 2.98 -6.04
CA ILE A 35 6.75 4.29 -6.69
C ILE A 35 8.12 4.57 -7.31
N THR A 36 8.17 4.50 -8.63
CA THR A 36 9.36 4.91 -9.38
C THR A 36 9.37 6.44 -9.46
N GLY A 37 10.50 7.07 -9.15
CA GLY A 37 10.66 8.54 -9.05
C GLY A 37 10.55 9.32 -10.37
N GLU A 38 9.69 8.89 -11.29
CA GLU A 38 9.39 9.58 -12.55
C GLU A 38 8.42 10.76 -12.33
N ASP A 39 7.72 10.81 -11.19
CA ASP A 39 6.87 11.93 -10.81
C ASP A 39 7.73 13.12 -10.32
N GLU A 40 7.52 14.30 -10.95
CA GLU A 40 8.42 15.45 -10.89
C GLU A 40 8.72 16.03 -9.49
N GLU A 41 7.94 15.68 -8.46
CA GLU A 41 8.15 16.10 -7.06
C GLU A 41 9.17 15.24 -6.29
N ASN A 42 9.57 14.07 -6.79
CA ASN A 42 10.52 13.15 -6.14
C ASN A 42 11.93 13.20 -6.77
N LYS A 43 12.44 14.41 -7.06
CA LYS A 43 13.80 14.62 -7.58
C LYS A 43 14.92 14.51 -6.54
N ASP A 44 14.59 14.27 -5.27
CA ASP A 44 15.59 14.04 -4.21
C ASP A 44 15.94 12.55 -4.11
N GLY A 45 16.84 12.13 -4.99
CA GLY A 45 17.87 11.11 -4.74
C GLY A 45 17.42 9.70 -4.34
N ASN A 46 17.35 8.80 -5.33
CA ASN A 46 17.80 7.39 -5.25
C ASN A 46 17.30 6.52 -4.06
N VAL A 47 16.05 6.69 -3.62
CA VAL A 47 15.43 5.73 -2.68
C VAL A 47 14.17 5.17 -3.32
N ASN A 48 14.14 3.86 -3.57
CA ASN A 48 12.92 3.17 -4.02
C ASN A 48 11.87 3.33 -2.93
N GLN A 49 10.84 4.13 -3.21
CA GLN A 49 9.72 4.33 -2.30
C GLN A 49 8.68 3.24 -2.52
N TRP A 50 8.09 2.76 -1.42
CA TRP A 50 7.05 1.75 -1.45
C TRP A 50 5.81 2.26 -0.74
N VAL A 51 4.65 2.03 -1.33
CA VAL A 51 3.35 2.28 -0.72
C VAL A 51 2.65 0.96 -0.44
N ALA A 52 2.14 0.83 0.78
CA ALA A 52 1.35 -0.31 1.21
C ALA A 52 -0.12 0.09 1.31
N LEU A 53 -0.95 -0.43 0.40
CA LEU A 53 -2.38 -0.20 0.37
C LEU A 53 -3.10 -1.37 1.08
N ALA A 54 -3.70 -1.10 2.24
CA ALA A 54 -4.44 -2.08 3.01
C ALA A 54 -5.96 -1.94 2.79
N VAL A 55 -6.62 -3.03 2.41
CA VAL A 55 -8.07 -3.06 2.20
C VAL A 55 -8.77 -3.47 3.51
N LEU A 56 -9.20 -2.47 4.29
CA LEU A 56 -9.70 -2.67 5.66
C LEU A 56 -11.18 -2.32 5.84
N GLN A 57 -11.81 -1.86 4.77
CA GLN A 57 -13.16 -1.35 4.77
C GLN A 57 -13.89 -1.81 3.52
N THR A 58 -15.12 -2.27 3.70
CA THR A 58 -16.05 -2.47 2.60
C THR A 58 -17.01 -1.28 2.55
N TYR A 59 -17.11 -0.67 1.37
CA TYR A 59 -18.06 0.41 1.14
C TYR A 59 -19.37 -0.15 0.58
N ASN A 60 -20.48 0.16 1.25
CA ASN A 60 -21.80 -0.14 0.72
C ASN A 60 -22.44 1.15 0.19
N PRO A 61 -22.45 1.38 -1.14
CA PRO A 61 -22.98 2.60 -1.75
C PRO A 61 -24.48 2.79 -1.54
N ARG A 62 -25.21 1.74 -1.12
CA ARG A 62 -26.67 1.78 -0.92
C ARG A 62 -27.08 2.37 0.43
N ARG A 63 -26.13 2.72 1.32
CA ARG A 63 -26.44 3.28 2.64
C ARG A 63 -26.24 4.80 2.68
N LYS A 64 -27.26 5.51 3.18
CA LYS A 64 -27.31 6.97 3.35
C LYS A 64 -26.28 7.52 4.36
N VAL A 65 -25.73 6.66 5.23
CA VAL A 65 -24.64 6.97 6.16
C VAL A 65 -23.55 5.93 5.95
N PRO A 66 -22.34 6.31 5.51
CA PRO A 66 -21.20 5.41 5.43
C PRO A 66 -20.87 4.92 6.83
N ARG A 67 -21.20 3.67 7.13
CA ARG A 67 -20.70 2.99 8.33
C ARG A 67 -19.87 1.81 7.85
N SER A 68 -18.72 2.10 7.29
CA SER A 68 -17.67 1.11 7.09
C SER A 68 -16.88 1.06 8.39
N SER A 69 -17.21 0.12 9.28
CA SER A 69 -16.31 -0.18 10.39
C SER A 69 -14.98 -0.65 9.78
N ILE A 70 -13.88 0.01 10.16
CA ILE A 70 -12.55 -0.53 9.89
C ILE A 70 -12.48 -1.87 10.62
N SER A 71 -12.09 -2.92 9.90
CA SER A 71 -11.92 -4.21 10.52
C SER A 71 -10.56 -4.25 11.23
N ILE A 72 -10.59 -4.22 12.57
CA ILE A 72 -9.39 -4.18 13.42
C ILE A 72 -8.50 -5.42 13.27
N PRO A 73 -9.04 -6.66 13.20
CA PRO A 73 -8.19 -7.84 13.00
C PRO A 73 -7.40 -7.79 11.68
N GLU A 74 -8.03 -7.32 10.61
CA GLU A 74 -7.44 -7.17 9.29
C GLU A 74 -6.42 -6.02 9.30
N LEU A 75 -6.67 -4.95 10.04
CA LEU A 75 -5.69 -3.87 10.24
C LEU A 75 -4.43 -4.40 10.90
N GLU A 76 -4.56 -5.14 12.00
CA GLU A 76 -3.41 -5.73 12.70
C GLU A 76 -2.65 -6.70 11.81
N GLN A 77 -3.36 -7.52 11.03
CA GLN A 77 -2.75 -8.44 10.08
C GLN A 77 -2.02 -7.69 8.95
N CYS A 78 -2.63 -6.67 8.37
CA CYS A 78 -2.02 -5.85 7.32
C CYS A 78 -0.78 -5.11 7.83
N LEU A 79 -0.80 -4.59 9.06
CA LEU A 79 0.37 -3.96 9.69
C LEU A 79 1.50 -4.97 9.91
N SER A 80 1.17 -6.20 10.33
CA SER A 80 2.16 -7.27 10.46
C SER A 80 2.80 -7.63 9.12
N LYS A 81 1.99 -7.80 8.05
CA LYS A 81 2.46 -8.02 6.68
C LYS A 81 3.33 -6.86 6.17
N ALA A 82 2.91 -5.63 6.43
CA ALA A 82 3.64 -4.43 6.02
C ALA A 82 4.98 -4.32 6.75
N SER A 83 5.01 -4.57 8.06
CA SER A 83 6.24 -4.60 8.87
C SER A 83 7.22 -5.67 8.38
N PHE A 84 6.73 -6.89 8.14
CA PHE A 84 7.55 -7.97 7.59
C PHE A 84 8.09 -7.64 6.19
N SER A 85 7.27 -7.03 5.34
CA SER A 85 7.69 -6.61 3.99
C SER A 85 8.68 -5.46 4.02
N ALA A 86 8.52 -4.51 4.94
CA ALA A 86 9.47 -3.43 5.17
C ALA A 86 10.82 -3.98 5.63
N ALA A 87 10.84 -4.92 6.56
CA ALA A 87 12.06 -5.59 7.03
C ALA A 87 12.81 -6.29 5.89
N GLN A 88 12.11 -7.06 5.05
CA GLN A 88 12.72 -7.72 3.88
C GLN A 88 13.27 -6.71 2.86
N LYS A 89 12.57 -5.59 2.64
CA LYS A 89 13.00 -4.56 1.69
C LYS A 89 14.15 -3.71 2.25
N SER A 90 14.28 -3.57 3.57
CA SER A 90 15.44 -2.95 4.21
C SER A 90 16.66 -3.87 4.26
N ASP A 91 16.46 -5.19 4.35
CA ASP A 91 17.56 -6.18 4.42
C ASP A 91 18.27 -6.38 3.09
N ILE A 92 17.68 -5.97 1.96
CA ILE A 92 18.38 -5.91 0.66
C ILE A 92 19.53 -4.88 0.68
N SER A 93 19.57 -3.97 1.67
CA SER A 93 20.66 -3.02 1.89
C SER A 93 21.77 -3.51 2.82
N ASN A 94 21.67 -4.67 3.48
CA ASN A 94 22.73 -5.17 4.35
C ASN A 94 22.95 -6.66 4.15
N SER A 95 24.08 -7.01 3.54
CA SER A 95 24.66 -8.35 3.66
C SER A 95 24.74 -8.75 5.13
N VAL A 96 23.83 -9.62 5.57
CA VAL A 96 23.96 -10.33 6.83
C VAL A 96 25.04 -11.39 6.64
N LYS A 97 26.28 -11.01 6.95
CA LYS A 97 27.34 -11.98 7.27
C LYS A 97 26.98 -12.62 8.60
N VAL A 98 26.44 -13.83 8.55
CA VAL A 98 26.49 -14.74 9.70
C VAL A 98 27.94 -15.20 9.82
N ILE A 99 28.65 -14.69 10.82
CA ILE A 99 29.94 -15.25 11.25
C ILE A 99 29.65 -16.09 12.49
N HIS A 100 29.95 -17.38 12.37
CA HIS A 100 29.90 -18.37 13.44
C HIS A 100 31.05 -18.18 14.43
#